data_AF-A0AAW4UWV1-F1
#
_entry.id   AF-A0AAW4UWV1-F1
#
_cell.length_a   1.000
_cell.length_b   1.000
_cell.length_c   1.000
_cell.angle_alpha   90.00
_cell.angle_beta   90.00
_cell.angle_gamma   90.00
#
_symmetry.space_group_name_H-M   'P 1'
#
loop_
_entity.id
_entity.type
_entity.pdbx_description
1 polymer ?
#
loop_
_entity_poly.entity_id
_entity_poly.type
_entity_poly.pdbx_seq_one_letter_code
_entity_poly.pdbx_strand_id
1 'polypeptide(L)'
;DEPVITGLGVPLEKERLKLLGTAVGLAGCCVAVGGGITFLGLIAPHIARGIMGTKHEFSLPLTALIGANILLLADTVGRVV
;
A
#
# COMPACT_ATOMS: atom_id res chain seq x y z
N ASP A 1 6.73 -10.52 -17.17
CA ASP A 1 6.80 -9.80 -18.46
C ASP A 1 5.43 -9.71 -19.11
N GLU A 2 5.05 -8.53 -19.59
CA GLU A 2 3.74 -8.26 -20.23
C GLU A 2 3.35 -9.29 -21.31
N PRO A 3 4.24 -9.70 -22.26
CA PRO A 3 3.88 -10.71 -23.27
C PRO A 3 3.64 -12.12 -22.72
N VAL A 4 4.24 -12.47 -21.58
CA VAL A 4 4.04 -13.78 -20.92
C VAL A 4 2.65 -13.83 -20.28
N ILE A 5 2.15 -12.69 -19.78
CA ILE A 5 0.86 -12.61 -19.07
C ILE A 5 -0.32 -12.59 -20.05
N THR A 6 -0.17 -11.92 -21.20
CA THR A 6 -1.17 -11.97 -22.29
C THR A 6 -1.24 -13.36 -22.91
N GLY A 7 -0.12 -14.08 -23.02
CA GLY A 7 -0.10 -15.49 -23.47
C GLY A 7 -0.83 -16.45 -22.53
N LEU A 8 -0.96 -16.11 -21.24
CA LEU A 8 -1.74 -16.85 -20.24
C LEU A 8 -3.24 -16.48 -20.23
N GLY A 9 -3.70 -15.58 -21.10
CA GLY A 9 -5.11 -15.20 -21.22
C GLY A 9 -5.63 -14.26 -20.12
N VAL A 10 -4.73 -13.64 -19.34
CA VAL A 10 -5.13 -12.70 -18.28
C VAL A 10 -5.47 -11.34 -18.91
N PRO A 11 -6.67 -10.79 -18.70
CA PRO A 11 -7.03 -9.46 -19.19
C PRO A 11 -6.36 -8.36 -18.33
N LEU A 12 -5.11 -8.01 -18.69
CA LEU A 12 -4.27 -7.02 -17.99
C LEU A 12 -4.96 -5.68 -17.72
N GLU A 13 -5.72 -5.17 -18.70
CA GLU A 13 -6.36 -3.86 -18.62
C GLU A 13 -7.49 -3.84 -17.57
N LYS A 14 -8.29 -4.91 -17.51
CA LYS A 14 -9.37 -5.05 -16.53
C LYS A 14 -8.82 -5.19 -15.11
N GLU A 15 -7.75 -5.96 -14.93
CA GLU A 15 -7.11 -6.12 -13.63
C GLU A 15 -6.43 -4.84 -13.16
N ARG A 16 -5.73 -4.12 -14.05
CA ARG A 16 -5.18 -2.79 -13.75
C ARG A 16 -6.28 -1.82 -13.27
N LEU A 17 -7.42 -1.77 -13.96
CA LEU A 17 -8.50 -0.86 -13.61
C LEU A 17 -9.11 -1.19 -12.24
N LYS A 18 -9.34 -2.47 -11.94
CA LYS A 18 -9.84 -2.90 -10.61
C LYS A 18 -8.86 -2.57 -9.49
N LEU A 19 -7.57 -2.87 -9.70
CA LEU A 19 -6.53 -2.59 -8.71
C LEU A 19 -6.37 -1.09 -8.47
N LEU A 20 -6.38 -0.28 -9.53
CA LEU A 20 -6.29 1.18 -9.41
C LEU A 20 -7.52 1.75 -8.71
N GLY A 21 -8.72 1.32 -9.09
CA GLY A 21 -9.97 1.78 -8.49
C GLY A 21 -10.05 1.46 -7.00
N THR A 22 -9.69 0.25 -6.60
CA THR A 22 -9.65 -0.15 -5.18
C THR A 22 -8.56 0.59 -4.41
N ALA A 23 -7.35 0.73 -4.96
CA ALA A 23 -6.26 1.45 -4.31
C ALA A 23 -6.59 2.94 -4.10
N VAL A 24 -7.13 3.62 -5.12
CA VAL A 24 -7.50 5.04 -5.03
C VAL A 24 -8.68 5.23 -4.09
N GLY A 25 -9.69 4.35 -4.13
CA GLY A 25 -10.82 4.40 -3.21
C GLY A 25 -10.37 4.27 -1.75
N LEU A 26 -9.54 3.28 -1.45
CA LEU A 26 -8.99 3.07 -0.10
C LEU A 26 -8.13 4.27 0.35
N ALA A 27 -7.22 4.74 -0.50
CA ALA A 27 -6.37 5.89 -0.18
C ALA A 27 -7.19 7.15 0.07
N GLY A 28 -8.22 7.41 -0.76
CA GLY A 28 -9.11 8.56 -0.61
C GLY A 28 -9.91 8.51 0.69
N CYS A 29 -10.47 7.35 1.04
CA CYS A 29 -11.16 7.15 2.32
C CYS A 29 -10.24 7.39 3.53
N CYS A 30 -9.00 6.89 3.48
CA CYS A 30 -8.03 7.12 4.56
C CYS A 30 -7.68 8.62 4.71
N VAL A 31 -7.41 9.33 3.61
CA VAL A 31 -7.06 10.76 3.63
C VAL A 31 -8.25 11.61 4.09
N ALA A 32 -9.48 11.25 3.74
CA ALA A 32 -10.68 11.96 4.20
C ALA A 32 -10.83 11.93 5.74
N VAL A 33 -10.40 10.86 6.39
CA VAL A 33 -10.49 10.70 7.86
C VAL A 33 -9.25 11.22 8.58
N GLY A 34 -8.05 10.93 8.08
CA GLY A 34 -6.78 11.22 8.75
C GLY A 34 -6.06 12.49 8.29
N GLY A 35 -6.60 13.21 7.29
CA GLY A 35 -5.92 14.32 6.65
C GLY A 35 -4.79 13.88 5.69
N GLY A 36 -4.06 14.86 5.13
CA GLY A 36 -3.04 14.63 4.10
C GLY A 36 -1.74 14.03 4.63
N ILE A 37 -1.69 12.72 4.89
CA ILE A 37 -0.49 12.00 5.32
C ILE A 37 0.23 11.43 4.08
N THR A 38 1.10 12.21 3.45
CA THR A 38 1.75 11.85 2.18
C THR A 38 2.97 10.94 2.31
N PHE A 39 3.75 11.07 3.39
CA PHE A 39 5.03 10.34 3.55
C PHE A 39 4.86 8.85 3.86
N LEU A 40 3.76 8.47 4.52
CA LEU A 40 3.54 7.10 4.97
C LEU A 40 3.43 6.11 3.78
N GLY A 41 2.84 6.57 2.66
CA GLY A 41 2.64 5.76 1.46
C GLY A 41 3.94 5.38 0.72
N LEU A 42 5.03 6.11 0.95
CA LEU A 42 6.34 5.80 0.37
C LEU A 42 7.23 5.01 1.34
N ILE A 43 7.20 5.37 2.62
CA ILE A 43 8.07 4.79 3.65
C ILE A 43 7.65 3.37 4.03
N ALA A 44 6.35 3.14 4.25
CA ALA A 44 5.86 1.83 4.69
C ALA A 44 6.25 0.68 3.73
N PRO A 45 6.01 0.75 2.41
CA PRO A 45 6.41 -0.32 1.49
C PRO A 45 7.93 -0.43 1.32
N HIS A 46 8.67 0.67 1.52
CA HIS A 46 10.14 0.63 1.46
C HIS A 46 10.70 -0.19 2.62
N ILE A 47 10.25 0.08 3.85
CA ILE A 47 10.66 -0.67 5.05
C ILE A 47 10.20 -2.13 4.95
N ALA A 48 8.96 -2.36 4.51
CA ALA A 48 8.42 -3.72 4.36
C ALA A 48 9.22 -4.57 3.37
N ARG A 49 9.64 -3.98 2.24
CA ARG A 49 10.53 -4.64 1.26
C ARG A 49 11.90 -4.96 1.84
N GLY A 50 12.46 -4.06 2.64
CA GLY A 50 13.75 -4.30 3.32
C GLY A 50 13.71 -5.47 4.31
N ILE A 51 12.55 -5.71 4.94
CA ILE A 51 12.39 -6.76 5.96
C ILE A 51 12.08 -8.13 5.34
N MET A 52 11.31 -8.19 4.25
CA MET A 52 10.70 -9.46 3.79
C MET A 52 11.27 -10.03 2.49
N GLY A 53 12.03 -9.24 1.72
CA GLY A 53 12.56 -9.68 0.43
C GLY A 53 11.51 -9.84 -0.68
N THR A 54 11.82 -10.59 -1.74
CA THR A 54 11.07 -10.68 -3.02
C THR A 54 9.76 -11.46 -3.00
N LYS A 55 9.27 -11.93 -1.84
CA LYS A 55 8.02 -12.69 -1.78
C LYS A 55 6.83 -11.73 -1.86
N HIS A 56 6.07 -11.78 -2.94
CA HIS A 56 4.97 -10.83 -3.17
C HIS A 56 3.74 -11.08 -2.27
N GLU A 57 3.55 -12.33 -1.84
CA GLU A 57 2.37 -12.79 -1.09
C GLU A 57 2.25 -12.14 0.30
N PHE A 58 3.37 -11.89 0.98
CA PHE A 58 3.39 -11.30 2.31
C PHE A 58 3.66 -9.79 2.31
N SER A 59 3.87 -9.17 1.14
CA SER A 59 4.29 -7.78 1.03
C SER A 59 3.18 -6.81 1.44
N LEU A 60 1.93 -7.11 1.04
CA LEU A 60 0.74 -6.36 1.43
C LEU A 60 0.48 -6.38 2.95
N PRO A 61 0.36 -7.54 3.62
CA PRO A 61 0.06 -7.58 5.05
C PRO A 61 1.19 -6.97 5.91
N LEU A 62 2.46 -7.17 5.54
CA LEU A 62 3.57 -6.55 6.27
C LEU A 62 3.60 -5.03 6.11
N THR A 63 3.41 -4.53 4.88
CA THR A 63 3.36 -3.08 4.62
C THR A 63 2.24 -2.43 5.42
N ALA A 64 1.06 -3.08 5.47
CA ALA A 64 -0.06 -2.61 6.27
C ALA A 64 0.28 -2.56 7.76
N LEU A 65 0.91 -3.61 8.30
CA LEU A 65 1.28 -3.68 9.72
C LEU A 65 2.31 -2.59 10.10
N ILE A 66 3.35 -2.41 9.28
CA ILE A 66 4.40 -1.42 9.51
C ILE A 66 3.83 0.00 9.38
N GLY A 67 3.03 0.25 8.34
CA GLY A 67 2.35 1.53 8.13
C GLY A 67 1.40 1.88 9.29
N ALA A 68 0.61 0.91 9.76
CA ALA A 68 -0.28 1.10 10.90
C ALA A 68 0.48 1.42 12.19
N ASN A 69 1.60 0.74 12.44
CA ASN A 69 2.41 0.98 13.64
C ASN A 69 3.04 2.39 13.63
N ILE A 70 3.61 2.81 12.49
CA ILE A 70 4.14 4.17 12.31
C ILE A 70 3.04 5.22 12.50
N LEU A 71 1.88 5.00 11.88
CA LEU A 71 0.76 5.94 11.97
C LEU A 71 0.27 6.10 13.41
N LEU A 72 0.15 4.99 14.15
CA LEU A 72 -0.34 5.00 15.53
C LEU A 72 0.66 5.68 16.47
N LEU A 73 1.97 5.46 16.27
CA LEU A 73 3.02 6.18 16.98
C LEU A 73 2.98 7.68 16.67
N ALA A 74 2.80 8.06 15.41
CA ALA A 74 2.69 9.45 14.99
C ALA A 74 1.44 10.13 15.59
N ASP A 75 0.28 9.46 15.60
CA ASP A 75 -0.95 9.98 16.23
C ASP A 75 -0.77 10.15 17.74
N THR A 76 -0.11 9.19 18.40
CA THR A 76 0.16 9.26 19.84
C THR A 76 1.09 10.44 20.17
N VAL A 77 2.19 10.61 19.43
CA VAL A 77 3.12 11.75 19.62
C VAL A 77 2.43 13.06 19.31
N GLY A 78 1.64 13.14 18.23
CA GLY A 78 0.90 14.33 17.84
C GLY A 78 -0.21 14.75 18.81
N ARG A 79 -0.67 13.84 19.67
CA ARG A 79 -1.60 14.16 20.79
C ARG A 79 -0.88 14.59 22.07
N VAL A 80 0.38 14.16 22.23
CA VAL A 80 1.18 14.42 23.44
C VAL A 80 1.92 15.76 23.37
N VAL A 81 2.29 16.19 22.16
CA VAL A 81 2.90 17.50 21.87
C VAL A 81 1.80 18.54 21.63
#